data_AF-A0AAW1KIJ6-F1
#
_entry.id   AF-A0AAW1KIJ6-F1
#
_cell.length_a   1.000
_cell.length_b   1.000
_cell.length_c   1.000
_cell.angle_alpha   90.00
_cell.angle_beta   90.00
_cell.angle_gamma   90.00
#
_symmetry.space_group_name_H-M   'P 1'
#
loop_
_entity.id
_entity.type
_entity.pdbx_description
1 polymer ?
#
loop_
_entity_poly.entity_id
_entity_poly.type
_entity_poly.pdbx_seq_one_letter_code
_entity_poly.pdbx_strand_id
1 'polypeptide(L)'
;MTLVEFFGCTFLAFGPPLAMFIFTVAHDPVRIIVLIAAAFFWLLSLILSSLWWYIFIPLRKDLVFGLIFSVIFQEVFRYLIYKILRKTEDGLKKITDDTTQLIDNKHLSAYVSGLGFGVMSGSFAMVNVAADAIGPGTMGLKSGTEMFFITSAATCLCFTLLHTFWGVIFFNALDNKYTMCILLP
;
A
#
# COMPACT_ATOMS: atom_id res chain seq x y z
N MET A 1 13.11 -14.27 -24.17
CA MET A 1 12.13 -14.89 -23.27
C MET A 1 12.02 -14.14 -21.94
N THR A 2 13.11 -13.54 -21.46
CA THR A 2 13.17 -12.74 -20.21
C THR A 2 12.29 -11.49 -20.21
N LEU A 3 12.22 -10.75 -21.33
CA LEU A 3 11.30 -9.62 -21.46
C LEU A 3 9.82 -10.02 -21.33
N VAL A 4 9.45 -11.20 -21.85
CA VAL A 4 8.08 -11.70 -21.74
C VAL A 4 7.75 -12.03 -20.29
N GLU A 5 8.69 -12.62 -19.56
CA GLU A 5 8.56 -12.89 -18.13
C GLU A 5 8.49 -11.60 -17.30
N PHE A 6 9.32 -10.60 -17.62
CA PHE A 6 9.27 -9.27 -17.01
C PHE A 6 7.91 -8.61 -17.18
N PHE A 7 7.41 -8.51 -18.41
CA PHE A 7 6.10 -7.92 -18.68
C PHE A 7 4.97 -8.75 -18.06
N GLY A 8 5.06 -10.09 -18.11
CA GLY A 8 4.10 -10.98 -17.46
C GLY A 8 4.02 -10.77 -15.95
N CYS A 9 5.16 -10.74 -15.26
CA CYS A 9 5.22 -10.51 -13.82
C CYS A 9 4.78 -9.08 -13.45
N THR A 10 5.16 -8.09 -14.25
CA THR A 10 4.77 -6.68 -14.01
C THR A 10 3.27 -6.48 -14.17
N PHE A 11 2.67 -7.01 -15.25
CA PHE A 11 1.22 -6.92 -15.45
C PHE A 11 0.44 -7.77 -14.46
N LEU A 12 0.98 -8.89 -13.99
CA LEU A 12 0.36 -9.67 -12.93
C LEU A 12 0.35 -8.89 -11.61
N ALA A 13 1.47 -8.28 -11.23
CA ALA A 13 1.60 -7.53 -9.98
C ALA A 13 0.81 -6.19 -10.01
N PHE A 14 0.97 -5.40 -11.06
CA PHE A 14 0.45 -4.02 -11.14
C PHE A 14 -0.73 -3.84 -12.09
N GLY A 15 -1.15 -4.86 -12.85
CA GLY A 15 -2.29 -4.77 -13.77
C GLY A 15 -3.59 -4.40 -13.07
N PRO A 16 -4.04 -5.14 -12.03
CA PRO A 16 -5.25 -4.79 -11.30
C PRO A 16 -5.16 -3.43 -10.56
N PRO A 17 -4.05 -3.10 -9.87
CA PRO A 17 -3.85 -1.75 -9.32
C PRO A 17 -3.91 -0.62 -10.36
N LEU A 18 -3.34 -0.83 -11.55
CA LEU A 18 -3.39 0.12 -12.66
C LEU A 18 -4.82 0.28 -13.19
N ALA A 19 -5.55 -0.81 -13.38
CA ALA A 19 -6.95 -0.77 -13.81
C ALA A 19 -7.82 -0.02 -12.80
N MET A 20 -7.66 -0.32 -11.51
CA MET A 20 -8.29 0.40 -10.41
C MET A 20 -7.96 1.89 -10.46
N PHE A 21 -6.69 2.26 -10.64
CA PHE A 21 -6.28 3.66 -10.77
C PHE A 21 -6.95 4.37 -11.95
N ILE A 22 -6.91 3.79 -13.15
CA ILE A 22 -7.47 4.39 -14.38
C ILE A 22 -8.98 4.57 -14.28
N PHE A 23 -9.71 3.55 -13.84
CA PHE A 23 -11.18 3.59 -13.84
C PHE A 23 -11.78 4.35 -12.65
N THR A 24 -11.11 4.37 -11.50
CA THR A 24 -11.70 4.93 -10.27
C THR A 24 -11.00 6.18 -9.74
N VAL A 25 -9.68 6.30 -9.89
CA VAL A 25 -8.90 7.40 -9.30
C VAL A 25 -8.66 8.52 -10.30
N ALA A 26 -8.36 8.19 -11.56
CA ALA A 26 -7.95 9.15 -12.58
C ALA A 26 -9.04 10.16 -12.98
N HIS A 27 -10.32 9.90 -12.69
CA HIS A 27 -11.41 10.81 -12.99
C HIS A 27 -11.44 12.06 -12.10
N ASP A 28 -10.98 11.97 -10.85
CA ASP A 28 -11.05 13.09 -9.91
C ASP A 28 -9.66 13.48 -9.39
N PRO A 29 -9.21 14.74 -9.59
CA PRO A 29 -7.88 15.17 -9.18
C PRO A 29 -7.68 15.10 -7.65
N VAL A 30 -8.75 15.28 -6.86
CA VAL A 30 -8.69 15.14 -5.40
C VAL A 30 -8.31 13.72 -4.99
N ARG A 31 -8.80 12.70 -5.69
CA ARG A 31 -8.46 11.29 -5.41
C ARG A 31 -6.99 11.02 -5.70
N ILE A 32 -6.45 11.60 -6.78
CA ILE A 32 -5.03 11.50 -7.10
C ILE A 32 -4.17 12.09 -5.97
N ILE A 33 -4.53 13.26 -5.45
CA ILE A 33 -3.82 13.89 -4.33
C ILE A 33 -3.85 13.01 -3.08
N VAL A 34 -5.01 12.45 -2.73
CA VAL A 34 -5.16 11.52 -1.59
C VAL A 34 -4.30 10.27 -1.77
N LEU A 35 -4.26 9.70 -2.97
CA LEU A 35 -3.44 8.52 -3.28
C LEU A 35 -1.94 8.80 -3.09
N ILE A 36 -1.45 9.93 -3.64
CA ILE A 36 -0.05 10.31 -3.52
C ILE A 36 0.32 10.59 -2.06
N ALA A 37 -0.55 11.29 -1.32
CA ALA A 37 -0.36 11.51 0.11
C ALA A 37 -0.28 10.18 0.87
N ALA A 38 -1.17 9.23 0.58
CA ALA A 38 -1.18 7.92 1.20
C ALA A 38 0.11 7.12 0.94
N ALA A 39 0.59 7.11 -0.31
CA ALA A 39 1.86 6.49 -0.68
C ALA A 39 3.05 7.14 0.07
N PHE A 40 3.07 8.47 0.18
CA PHE A 40 4.11 9.20 0.90
C PHE A 40 4.17 8.86 2.39
N PHE A 41 3.03 8.82 3.07
CA PHE A 41 3.00 8.45 4.49
C PHE A 41 3.35 6.98 4.72
N TRP A 42 3.04 6.08 3.78
CA TRP A 42 3.54 4.71 3.85
C TRP A 42 5.08 4.68 3.80
N LEU A 43 5.71 5.42 2.89
CA LEU A 43 7.17 5.56 2.85
C LEU A 43 7.74 6.12 4.15
N LEU A 44 7.10 7.15 4.71
CA LEU A 44 7.51 7.74 5.98
C LEU A 44 7.43 6.73 7.13
N SER A 45 6.40 5.88 7.14
CA SER A 45 6.25 4.79 8.11
C SER A 45 7.41 3.79 8.02
N LEU A 46 7.83 3.45 6.80
CA LEU A 46 8.92 2.50 6.56
C LEU A 46 10.27 3.11 6.94
N ILE A 47 10.50 4.39 6.67
CA ILE A 47 11.72 5.11 7.08
C ILE A 47 11.84 5.10 8.61
N LEU A 48 10.78 5.44 9.33
CA LEU A 48 10.78 5.43 10.80
C LEU A 48 10.99 4.02 11.35
N SER A 49 10.35 3.01 10.75
CA SER A 49 10.58 1.62 11.12
C SER A 49 12.04 1.20 10.89
N SER A 50 12.66 1.63 9.78
CA SER A 50 14.05 1.30 9.46
C SER A 50 15.03 1.99 10.42
N LEU A 51 14.74 3.23 10.83
CA LEU A 51 15.52 3.99 11.79
C LEU A 51 15.41 3.35 13.19
N TRP A 52 14.22 2.91 13.57
CA TRP A 52 13.99 2.14 14.78
C TRP A 52 14.83 0.85 14.78
N TRP A 53 14.75 0.06 13.70
CA TRP A 53 15.54 -1.16 13.57
C TRP A 53 17.06 -0.89 13.58
N TYR A 54 17.49 0.26 13.04
CA TYR A 54 18.91 0.65 13.06
C TYR A 54 19.42 0.94 14.47
N ILE A 55 18.64 1.65 15.30
CA ILE A 55 19.00 2.01 16.69
C ILE A 55 19.11 0.76 17.59
N PHE A 56 18.20 -0.21 17.44
CA PHE A 56 18.18 -1.41 18.27
C PHE A 56 19.07 -2.54 17.71
N ILE A 57 20.40 -2.34 17.79
CA ILE A 57 21.45 -3.25 17.33
C ILE A 57 21.32 -4.71 17.85
N PRO A 58 21.02 -4.98 19.15
CA PRO A 58 21.00 -6.37 19.64
C PRO A 58 19.83 -7.21 19.12
N LEU A 59 18.75 -6.60 18.64
CA LEU A 59 17.56 -7.30 18.11
C LEU A 59 17.64 -7.54 16.59
N ARG A 60 18.76 -7.24 15.93
CA ARG A 60 18.94 -7.53 14.49
C ARG A 60 19.01 -9.02 14.16
N LYS A 61 19.27 -9.88 15.16
CA LYS A 61 19.36 -11.34 14.96
C LYS A 61 18.00 -11.97 14.64
N ASP A 62 16.91 -11.36 15.11
CA ASP A 62 15.55 -11.84 14.87
C ASP A 62 14.81 -10.87 13.92
N LEU A 63 14.86 -11.15 12.62
CA LEU A 63 14.16 -10.37 11.59
C LEU A 63 12.65 -10.26 11.86
N VAL A 64 12.08 -11.27 12.52
CA VAL A 64 10.67 -11.32 12.93
C VAL A 64 10.29 -10.12 13.81
N PHE A 65 11.20 -9.71 14.71
CA PHE A 65 10.94 -8.56 15.56
C PHE A 65 10.85 -7.29 14.71
N GLY A 66 11.80 -7.06 13.81
CA GLY A 66 11.76 -5.90 12.89
C GLY A 66 10.48 -5.84 12.06
N LEU A 67 9.99 -7.00 11.59
CA LEU A 67 8.74 -7.09 10.84
C LEU A 67 7.52 -6.65 11.68
N ILE A 68 7.41 -7.13 12.92
CA ILE A 68 6.27 -6.78 13.80
C ILE A 68 6.22 -5.27 14.04
N PHE A 69 7.37 -4.65 14.34
CA PHE A 69 7.42 -3.20 14.54
C PHE A 69 7.06 -2.45 13.26
N SER A 70 7.52 -2.91 12.09
CA SER A 70 7.15 -2.32 10.80
C SER A 70 5.64 -2.32 10.57
N VAL A 71 4.96 -3.44 10.87
CA VAL A 71 3.49 -3.53 10.75
C VAL A 71 2.80 -2.56 11.70
N ILE A 72 3.28 -2.44 12.95
CA ILE A 72 2.73 -1.48 13.92
C ILE A 72 2.89 -0.04 13.44
N PHE A 73 4.08 0.33 12.94
CA PHE A 73 4.30 1.67 12.38
C PHE A 73 3.39 1.92 11.18
N GLN A 74 3.26 0.96 10.26
CA GLN A 74 2.35 1.09 9.12
C GLN A 74 0.90 1.33 9.54
N GLU A 75 0.42 0.65 10.59
CA GLU A 75 -0.96 0.82 11.08
C GLU A 75 -1.17 2.16 11.81
N VAL A 76 -0.18 2.62 12.59
CA VAL A 76 -0.20 3.96 13.22
C VAL A 76 -0.27 5.05 12.15
N PHE A 77 0.47 4.90 11.06
CA PHE A 77 0.44 5.85 9.94
C PHE A 77 -0.88 5.81 9.17
N ARG A 78 -1.51 4.64 9.05
CA ARG A 78 -2.87 4.51 8.50
C ARG A 78 -3.88 5.28 9.35
N TYR A 79 -3.80 5.17 10.67
CA TYR A 79 -4.61 5.98 11.60
C TYR A 79 -4.36 7.49 11.44
N LEU A 80 -3.09 7.90 11.30
CA LEU A 80 -2.73 9.29 11.11
C LEU A 80 -3.36 9.87 9.83
N ILE A 81 -3.31 9.12 8.74
CA ILE A 81 -3.95 9.53 7.48
C ILE A 81 -5.45 9.65 7.63
N TYR A 82 -6.11 8.68 8.26
CA TYR A 82 -7.55 8.79 8.53
C TYR A 82 -7.88 10.11 9.22
N LYS A 83 -7.12 10.47 10.26
CA LYS A 83 -7.33 11.72 11.00
C LYS A 83 -7.09 12.96 10.13
N ILE A 84 -6.06 12.95 9.29
CA ILE A 84 -5.76 14.04 8.37
C ILE A 84 -6.86 14.17 7.32
N LEU A 85 -7.26 13.08 6.69
CA LEU A 85 -8.31 13.08 5.66
C LEU A 85 -9.64 13.57 6.21
N ARG A 86 -10.08 13.09 7.38
CA ARG A 86 -11.30 13.59 8.03
C ARG A 86 -11.22 15.07 8.38
N LYS A 87 -10.08 15.54 8.89
CA LYS A 87 -9.86 16.96 9.20
C LYS A 87 -9.87 17.84 7.93
N THR A 88 -9.30 17.34 6.84
CA THR A 88 -9.29 18.05 5.54
C THR A 88 -10.68 18.07 4.92
N GLU A 89 -11.43 16.97 4.98
CA GLU A 89 -12.82 16.91 4.52
C GLU A 89 -13.71 17.92 5.28
N ASP A 90 -13.60 17.96 6.61
CA ASP A 90 -14.34 18.93 7.44
C ASP A 90 -13.91 20.38 7.17
N GLY A 91 -12.62 20.60 6.91
CA GLY A 91 -12.09 21.92 6.55
C GLY A 91 -12.61 22.40 5.19
N LEU A 92 -12.64 21.50 4.20
CA LEU A 92 -13.09 21.81 2.85
C LEU A 92 -14.60 22.06 2.80
N LYS A 93 -15.40 21.29 3.55
CA LYS A 93 -16.85 21.49 3.68
C LYS A 93 -17.24 22.86 4.23
N LYS A 94 -16.40 23.47 5.09
CA LYS A 94 -16.68 24.79 5.69
C LYS A 94 -16.37 25.96 4.75
N ILE A 95 -15.59 25.72 3.70
CA ILE A 95 -15.09 26.76 2.79
C ILE A 95 -15.86 26.74 1.46
N THR A 96 -16.60 25.66 1.15
CA THR A 96 -17.31 25.53 -0.12
C THR A 96 -18.68 24.89 0.07
N ASP A 97 -19.75 25.63 -0.27
CA ASP A 97 -21.15 25.18 -0.18
C ASP A 97 -21.54 24.16 -1.28
N ASP A 98 -20.76 24.04 -2.36
CA ASP A 98 -21.16 23.33 -3.60
C ASP A 98 -20.21 22.20 -4.07
N THR A 99 -19.13 21.89 -3.34
CA THR A 99 -18.26 20.73 -3.67
C THR A 99 -18.83 19.44 -3.06
N THR A 100 -20.15 19.27 -3.18
CA THR A 100 -20.97 18.29 -2.47
C THR A 100 -20.89 16.88 -3.07
N GLN A 101 -20.15 16.65 -4.16
CA GLN A 101 -20.07 15.32 -4.79
C GLN A 101 -18.71 14.62 -4.65
N LEU A 102 -17.64 15.30 -4.22
CA LEU A 102 -16.31 14.70 -4.05
C LEU A 102 -16.13 14.01 -2.68
N ILE A 103 -17.01 14.29 -1.71
CA ILE A 103 -16.93 13.82 -0.32
C ILE A 103 -18.09 12.86 0.03
N ASP A 104 -19.03 12.66 -0.89
CA ASP A 104 -20.30 11.95 -0.60
C ASP A 104 -20.10 10.45 -0.32
N ASN A 105 -18.98 9.88 -0.77
CA ASN A 105 -18.60 8.51 -0.43
C ASN A 105 -17.35 8.51 0.44
N LYS A 106 -17.53 8.64 1.77
CA LYS A 106 -16.46 8.40 2.77
C LYS A 106 -15.65 7.12 2.50
N HIS A 107 -16.31 6.11 1.92
CA HIS A 107 -15.73 4.82 1.51
C HIS A 107 -14.73 4.95 0.35
N LEU A 108 -14.89 5.94 -0.52
CA LEU A 108 -14.03 6.16 -1.66
C LEU A 108 -12.69 6.78 -1.26
N SER A 109 -12.71 7.74 -0.32
CA SER A 109 -11.50 8.29 0.31
C SER A 109 -10.69 7.18 1.00
N ALA A 110 -11.37 6.27 1.70
CA ALA A 110 -10.76 5.09 2.32
C ALA A 110 -10.15 4.11 1.31
N TYR A 111 -10.88 3.82 0.23
CA TYR A 111 -10.42 2.96 -0.86
C TYR A 111 -9.18 3.52 -1.55
N VAL A 112 -9.21 4.81 -1.91
CA VAL A 112 -8.07 5.49 -2.58
C VAL A 112 -6.85 5.52 -1.66
N SER A 113 -7.05 5.76 -0.36
CA SER A 113 -5.97 5.71 0.63
C SER A 113 -5.37 4.30 0.73
N GLY A 114 -6.20 3.26 0.83
CA GLY A 114 -5.74 1.87 0.86
C GLY A 114 -5.00 1.45 -0.41
N LEU A 115 -5.49 1.86 -1.58
CA LEU A 115 -4.83 1.64 -2.86
C LEU A 115 -3.44 2.30 -2.89
N GLY A 116 -3.31 3.53 -2.41
CA GLY A 116 -2.02 4.24 -2.32
C GLY A 116 -1.00 3.52 -1.42
N PHE A 117 -1.43 3.03 -0.25
CA PHE A 117 -0.60 2.18 0.61
C PHE A 117 -0.14 0.91 -0.12
N GLY A 118 -1.08 0.21 -0.75
CA GLY A 118 -0.82 -1.06 -1.43
C GLY A 118 0.07 -0.95 -2.66
N VAL A 119 -0.08 0.11 -3.45
CA VAL A 119 0.76 0.36 -4.63
C VAL A 119 2.19 0.67 -4.20
N MET A 120 2.38 1.49 -3.17
CA MET A 120 3.71 1.85 -2.70
C MET A 120 4.42 0.66 -2.05
N SER A 121 3.70 -0.13 -1.24
CA SER A 121 4.26 -1.35 -0.63
C SER A 121 4.59 -2.42 -1.66
N GLY A 122 3.71 -2.64 -2.63
CA GLY A 122 3.96 -3.52 -3.76
C GLY A 122 5.16 -3.09 -4.61
N SER A 123 5.28 -1.78 -4.87
CA SER A 123 6.44 -1.21 -5.59
C SER A 123 7.74 -1.45 -4.84
N PHE A 124 7.76 -1.23 -3.53
CA PHE A 124 8.95 -1.47 -2.71
C PHE A 124 9.39 -2.94 -2.72
N ALA A 125 8.41 -3.87 -2.72
CA ALA A 125 8.69 -5.30 -2.77
C ALA A 125 9.09 -5.81 -4.17
N MET A 126 8.47 -5.29 -5.23
CA MET A 126 8.57 -5.86 -6.57
C MET A 126 9.62 -5.20 -7.47
N VAL A 127 9.94 -3.91 -7.31
CA VAL A 127 10.82 -3.18 -8.26
C VAL A 127 12.20 -3.83 -8.41
N ASN A 128 12.82 -4.23 -7.29
CA ASN A 128 14.13 -4.88 -7.33
C ASN A 128 14.05 -6.27 -7.96
N VAL A 129 13.03 -7.06 -7.60
CA VAL A 129 12.81 -8.40 -8.14
C VAL A 129 12.50 -8.35 -9.65
N ALA A 130 11.74 -7.34 -10.09
CA ALA A 130 11.44 -7.13 -11.50
C ALA A 130 12.69 -6.72 -12.29
N ALA A 131 13.58 -5.91 -11.72
CA ALA A 131 14.85 -5.56 -12.35
C ALA A 131 15.74 -6.80 -12.59
N ASP A 132 15.79 -7.71 -11.63
CA ASP A 132 16.55 -8.96 -11.75
C ASP A 132 15.98 -9.90 -12.83
N ALA A 133 14.66 -9.86 -13.06
CA ALA A 133 13.98 -10.69 -14.07
C ALA A 133 14.32 -10.33 -15.53
N ILE A 134 14.93 -9.17 -15.78
CA ILE A 134 15.36 -8.76 -17.13
C ILE A 134 16.61 -9.55 -17.57
N GLY A 135 17.40 -10.03 -16.60
CA GLY A 135 18.64 -10.77 -16.85
C GLY A 135 18.40 -12.11 -17.57
N PRO A 136 19.43 -12.65 -18.26
CA PRO A 136 19.32 -13.86 -19.08
C PRO A 136 19.09 -15.17 -18.28
N GLY A 137 19.14 -15.12 -16.95
CA GLY A 137 19.02 -16.29 -16.08
C GLY A 137 17.76 -16.25 -15.22
N THR A 138 17.13 -17.41 -15.04
CA THR A 138 16.07 -17.59 -14.03
C THR A 138 16.67 -18.05 -12.69
N MET A 139 15.89 -17.90 -11.61
CA MET A 139 16.28 -18.38 -10.28
C MET A 139 16.31 -19.92 -10.25
N GLY A 140 17.19 -20.50 -9.43
CA GLY A 140 17.26 -21.96 -9.23
C GLY A 140 18.64 -22.61 -9.43
N LEU A 141 19.67 -21.86 -9.83
CA LEU A 141 21.00 -22.44 -10.10
C LEU A 141 21.73 -22.96 -8.84
N LYS A 142 21.61 -22.25 -7.71
CA LYS A 142 22.24 -22.65 -6.42
C LYS A 142 21.22 -23.20 -5.42
N SER A 143 20.05 -22.58 -5.36
CA SER A 143 18.88 -22.95 -4.54
C SER A 143 17.71 -22.04 -4.93
N GLY A 144 16.47 -22.53 -4.82
CA GLY A 144 15.25 -21.80 -5.20
C GLY A 144 14.44 -22.51 -6.29
N THR A 145 13.29 -21.92 -6.63
CA THR A 145 12.37 -22.46 -7.64
C THR A 145 12.35 -21.53 -8.84
N GLU A 146 12.25 -22.09 -10.05
CA GLU A 146 12.10 -21.33 -11.31
C GLU A 146 10.86 -20.41 -11.28
N MET A 147 9.84 -20.76 -10.49
CA MET A 147 8.60 -20.01 -10.30
C MET A 147 8.72 -18.81 -9.34
N PHE A 148 9.93 -18.43 -8.91
CA PHE A 148 10.15 -17.37 -7.93
C PHE A 148 9.58 -16.01 -8.38
N PHE A 149 9.81 -15.62 -9.63
CA PHE A 149 9.33 -14.33 -10.16
C PHE A 149 7.81 -14.26 -10.21
N ILE A 150 7.16 -15.32 -10.70
CA ILE A 150 5.70 -15.43 -10.76
C ILE A 150 5.09 -15.42 -9.35
N THR A 151 5.67 -16.17 -8.41
CA THR A 151 5.18 -16.25 -7.03
C THR A 151 5.33 -14.91 -6.32
N SER A 152 6.44 -14.20 -6.54
CA SER A 152 6.68 -12.86 -6.01
C SER A 152 5.69 -11.84 -6.56
N ALA A 153 5.43 -11.87 -7.87
CA ALA A 153 4.43 -11.01 -8.51
C ALA A 153 3.01 -11.27 -7.98
N ALA A 154 2.62 -12.54 -7.82
CA ALA A 154 1.31 -12.90 -7.25
C ALA A 154 1.18 -12.46 -5.80
N THR A 155 2.23 -12.66 -5.00
CA THR A 155 2.27 -12.20 -3.60
C THR A 155 2.17 -10.68 -3.51
N CYS A 156 2.87 -9.95 -4.39
CA CYS A 156 2.77 -8.50 -4.49
C CYS A 156 1.32 -8.06 -4.76
N LEU A 157 0.66 -8.66 -5.76
CA LEU A 157 -0.74 -8.36 -6.05
C LEU A 157 -1.65 -8.61 -4.84
N CYS A 158 -1.49 -9.76 -4.17
CA CYS A 158 -2.26 -10.10 -2.98
C CYS A 158 -2.10 -9.06 -1.88
N PHE A 159 -0.86 -8.60 -1.59
CA PHE A 159 -0.63 -7.57 -0.59
C PHE A 159 -1.19 -6.20 -1.00
N THR A 160 -1.08 -5.81 -2.27
CA THR A 160 -1.67 -4.55 -2.75
C THR A 160 -3.20 -4.55 -2.60
N LEU A 161 -3.87 -5.64 -2.96
CA LEU A 161 -5.32 -5.80 -2.75
C LEU A 161 -5.68 -5.84 -1.27
N LEU A 162 -4.91 -6.55 -0.45
CA LEU A 162 -5.11 -6.63 0.99
C LEU A 162 -5.05 -5.25 1.64
N HIS A 163 -4.05 -4.42 1.29
CA HIS A 163 -3.97 -3.04 1.76
C HIS A 163 -5.17 -2.19 1.33
N THR A 164 -5.71 -2.44 0.14
CA THR A 164 -6.87 -1.74 -0.39
C THR A 164 -8.13 -2.10 0.42
N PHE A 165 -8.35 -3.38 0.67
CA PHE A 165 -9.47 -3.86 1.49
C PHE A 165 -9.33 -3.43 2.97
N TRP A 166 -8.13 -3.54 3.53
CA TRP A 166 -7.85 -3.07 4.89
C TRP A 166 -8.09 -1.57 5.03
N GLY A 167 -7.70 -0.75 4.05
CA GLY A 167 -8.01 0.69 4.08
C GLY A 167 -9.50 0.96 4.22
N VAL A 168 -10.34 0.26 3.45
CA VAL A 168 -11.80 0.39 3.50
C VAL A 168 -12.37 -0.08 4.84
N ILE A 169 -11.96 -1.26 5.32
CA ILE A 169 -12.43 -1.83 6.60
C ILE A 169 -12.02 -0.93 7.76
N PHE A 170 -10.77 -0.44 7.77
CA PHE A 170 -10.22 0.38 8.84
C PHE A 170 -10.96 1.71 8.98
N PHE A 171 -11.20 2.42 7.87
CA PHE A 171 -11.94 3.68 7.88
C PHE A 171 -13.39 3.45 8.32
N ASN A 172 -14.03 2.40 7.81
CA ASN A 172 -15.40 2.05 8.19
C ASN A 172 -15.53 1.69 9.68
N ALA A 173 -14.53 0.98 10.24
CA ALA A 173 -14.48 0.65 11.66
C ALA A 173 -14.35 1.91 12.54
N LEU A 174 -13.52 2.87 12.12
CA LEU A 174 -13.32 4.13 12.83
C LEU A 174 -14.53 5.06 12.76
N ASP A 175 -15.18 5.17 11.60
CA ASP A 175 -16.38 5.99 11.44
C ASP A 175 -17.53 5.50 12.33
N ASN A 176 -17.71 4.17 12.40
CA ASN A 176 -18.79 3.55 13.19
C ASN A 176 -18.41 3.25 14.65
N LYS A 177 -17.21 3.63 15.09
CA LYS A 177 -16.66 3.37 16.43
C LYS A 177 -16.63 1.89 16.83
N TYR A 178 -16.60 0.96 15.87
CA TYR A 178 -16.42 -0.46 16.15
C TYR A 178 -14.94 -0.74 16.44
N THR A 179 -14.52 -0.54 17.70
CA THR A 179 -13.13 -0.72 18.14
C THR A 179 -12.63 -2.15 17.93
N MET A 180 -13.54 -3.13 17.85
CA MET A 180 -13.21 -4.56 17.68
C MET A 180 -12.65 -4.89 16.29
N CYS A 181 -13.06 -4.21 15.22
CA CYS A 181 -12.55 -4.46 13.86
C CYS A 181 -11.18 -3.86 13.57
N ILE A 182 -10.68 -2.96 14.42
CA ILE A 182 -9.36 -2.32 14.27
C ILE A 182 -8.23 -3.30 14.64
N LEU A 183 -8.57 -4.38 15.35
CA LEU A 183 -7.63 -5.34 15.96
C LEU A 183 -7.48 -6.65 15.17
N LEU A 184 -7.95 -6.70 13.92
CA LEU A 184 -7.77 -7.84 13.00
C LEU A 184 -6.68 -7.51 11.95
N PRO A 185 -5.38 -7.62 12.32
CA PRO A 185 -4.29 -7.74 11.37
C PRO A 185 -4.29 -9.11 10.67
#